data_AF-S9W1F2-F1
#
_entry.id   AF-S9W1F2-F1
#
_cell.length_a   1.000
_cell.length_b   1.000
_cell.length_c   1.000
_cell.angle_alpha   90.00
_cell.angle_beta   90.00
_cell.angle_gamma   90.00
#
_symmetry.space_group_name_H-M   'P 1'
#
loop_
_entity.id
_entity.type
_entity.pdbx_description
1 polymer ?
#
loop_
_entity_poly.entity_id
_entity_poly.type
_entity_poly.pdbx_seq_one_letter_code
_entity_poly.pdbx_strand_id
1 'polypeptide(L)'
;MTIIIFGIFAIITGVCYWKVGVALVPYEDWSTYPQNVEVNGSSITYNSTYTNATLTIDVSFTTYCIGMLCFFGWIFFLFYGGVGMLAWPIRTLLNFKNRLKRINASRFTQEMAIVLAKAEALLEVAVNLQKQARGKMSRGTKNKINIIRNEVYFLEAHQDQLIWAYTQAGGSPFIVFGKLALTIICLGTGIVWILHIFLYNTFNADPFLNTLLIKLNDAFALCGVAAYAVLAFYLMWATFEGQLILGLRLIFFQIHPMKKGDTQVNAFLFNATLLNITAFAVLQFVCRSFQGYAPLTSLNGLMNVYVMHLKGIGQVIKWIQYGLVGVALLSIILVAICSKKKKRDITKVSLK
;
A
#
# COMPACT_ATOMS: atom_id res chain seq x y z
N MET A 1 6.98 3.76 -25.44
CA MET A 1 7.49 3.22 -24.16
C MET A 1 6.54 2.19 -23.55
N THR A 2 5.23 2.49 -23.44
CA THR A 2 4.20 1.56 -22.92
C THR A 2 4.09 0.23 -23.68
N ILE A 3 4.11 0.27 -25.03
CA ILE A 3 4.07 -0.94 -25.88
C ILE A 3 5.31 -1.82 -25.65
N ILE A 4 6.48 -1.20 -25.46
CA ILE A 4 7.74 -1.90 -25.20
C ILE A 4 7.70 -2.57 -23.82
N ILE A 5 7.21 -1.87 -22.79
CA ILE A 5 7.07 -2.44 -21.44
C ILE A 5 6.07 -3.61 -21.44
N PHE A 6 4.94 -3.46 -22.14
CA PHE A 6 3.96 -4.52 -22.29
C PHE A 6 4.53 -5.74 -23.04
N GLY A 7 5.26 -5.51 -24.14
CA GLY A 7 5.93 -6.56 -24.89
C GLY A 7 6.97 -7.30 -24.05
N ILE A 8 7.79 -6.58 -23.28
CA ILE A 8 8.76 -7.18 -22.35
C ILE A 8 8.04 -8.01 -21.28
N PHE A 9 6.98 -7.47 -20.67
CA PHE A 9 6.20 -8.19 -19.66
C PHE A 9 5.57 -9.47 -20.22
N ALA A 10 5.01 -9.41 -21.44
CA ALA A 10 4.41 -10.55 -22.11
C ALA A 10 5.45 -11.63 -22.44
N ILE A 11 6.63 -11.24 -22.92
CA ILE A 11 7.74 -12.16 -23.20
C ILE A 11 8.23 -12.83 -21.90
N ILE A 12 8.47 -12.05 -20.84
CA ILE A 12 8.90 -12.58 -19.54
C ILE A 12 7.85 -13.56 -19.01
N THR A 13 6.58 -13.17 -19.00
CA THR A 13 5.50 -14.01 -18.50
C THR A 13 5.35 -15.29 -19.32
N GLY A 14 5.44 -15.21 -20.65
CA GLY A 14 5.37 -16.37 -21.54
C GLY A 14 6.54 -17.33 -21.38
N VAL A 15 7.77 -16.81 -21.27
CA VAL A 15 8.97 -17.64 -21.05
C VAL A 15 8.94 -18.31 -19.68
N CYS A 16 8.55 -17.56 -18.63
CA CYS A 16 8.45 -18.12 -17.29
C CYS A 16 7.30 -19.13 -17.18
N TYR A 17 6.19 -18.94 -17.88
CA TYR A 17 5.11 -19.93 -17.98
C TYR A 17 5.60 -21.23 -18.61
N TRP A 18 6.32 -21.15 -19.73
CA TRP A 18 6.81 -22.34 -20.42
C TRP A 18 7.80 -23.17 -19.57
N LYS A 19 8.57 -22.52 -18.69
CA LYS A 19 9.55 -23.20 -17.83
C LYS A 19 9.01 -23.61 -16.45
N VAL A 20 8.07 -22.86 -15.89
CA VAL A 20 7.71 -22.91 -14.45
C VAL A 20 6.19 -22.82 -14.22
N GLY A 21 5.37 -23.04 -15.25
CA GLY A 21 3.90 -22.96 -15.21
C GLY A 21 3.19 -24.09 -14.47
N VAL A 22 3.79 -24.62 -13.39
CA VAL A 22 3.28 -25.76 -12.62
C VAL A 22 3.06 -25.33 -11.16
N ALA A 23 1.94 -25.75 -10.57
CA ALA A 23 1.67 -25.61 -9.14
C ALA A 23 2.07 -26.89 -8.39
N LEU A 24 2.76 -26.72 -7.25
CA LEU A 24 3.20 -27.79 -6.36
C LEU A 24 2.28 -27.85 -5.15
N VAL A 25 1.17 -28.56 -5.28
CA VAL A 25 0.14 -28.63 -4.22
C VAL A 25 0.53 -29.75 -3.25
N PRO A 26 0.76 -29.44 -1.95
CA PRO A 26 1.05 -30.47 -0.96
C PRO A 26 -0.21 -31.29 -0.68
N TYR A 27 -0.04 -32.60 -0.53
CA TYR A 27 -1.08 -33.51 -0.04
C TYR A 27 -0.47 -34.52 0.93
N GLU A 28 -1.29 -35.03 1.84
CA GLU A 28 -0.90 -36.09 2.76
C GLU A 28 -1.18 -37.43 2.09
N ASP A 29 -0.12 -38.20 1.84
CA ASP A 29 -0.23 -39.56 1.32
C ASP A 29 -0.29 -40.54 2.49
N TRP A 30 -1.39 -41.27 2.56
CA TRP A 30 -1.69 -42.21 3.63
C TRP A 30 -1.47 -43.63 3.10
N SER A 31 -0.29 -44.19 3.37
CA SER A 31 -0.05 -45.61 3.14
C SER A 31 -0.46 -46.40 4.37
N THR A 32 -1.50 -47.22 4.28
CA THR A 32 -1.85 -48.18 5.33
C THR A 32 -1.54 -49.59 4.87
N TYR A 33 -0.96 -50.40 5.76
CA TYR A 33 -0.89 -51.84 5.59
C TYR A 33 -1.89 -52.47 6.56
N PRO A 34 -2.77 -53.39 6.12
CA PRO A 34 -3.65 -54.09 7.04
C PRO A 34 -2.78 -54.96 7.97
N GLN A 35 -2.80 -54.67 9.27
CA GLN A 35 -2.19 -55.51 10.28
C GLN A 35 -3.30 -56.20 11.09
N ASN A 36 -3.24 -57.52 11.19
CA ASN A 36 -4.09 -58.28 12.10
C ASN A 36 -3.57 -58.03 13.52
N VAL A 37 -4.22 -57.14 14.26
CA VAL A 37 -3.98 -56.94 15.69
C VAL A 37 -4.86 -57.92 16.46
N GLU A 38 -4.30 -58.66 17.41
CA GLU A 38 -5.06 -59.57 18.26
C GLU A 38 -6.18 -58.81 19.01
N VAL A 39 -7.39 -59.35 18.92
CA VAL A 39 -8.63 -58.76 19.45
C VAL A 39 -8.64 -58.90 20.97
N ASN A 40 -7.91 -58.02 21.67
CA ASN A 40 -8.01 -57.85 23.12
C ASN A 40 -8.63 -56.50 23.54
N GLY A 41 -9.44 -55.92 22.65
CA GLY A 41 -10.18 -54.69 22.92
C GLY A 41 -10.97 -54.25 21.69
N SER A 42 -12.13 -53.64 21.90
CA SER A 42 -13.15 -53.26 20.91
C SER A 42 -12.75 -52.12 19.96
N SER A 43 -11.50 -52.05 19.51
CA SER A 43 -11.04 -51.02 18.58
C SER A 43 -10.00 -51.55 17.59
N ILE A 44 -10.33 -51.50 16.29
CA ILE A 44 -9.38 -51.68 15.19
C ILE A 44 -8.39 -50.51 15.26
N THR A 45 -7.11 -50.78 15.54
CA THR A 45 -6.06 -49.75 15.58
C THR A 45 -5.32 -49.75 14.25
N TYR A 46 -5.47 -48.66 13.48
CA TYR A 46 -4.73 -48.46 12.23
C TYR A 46 -3.39 -47.79 12.55
N ASN A 47 -2.27 -48.44 12.21
CA ASN A 47 -0.97 -47.78 12.20
C ASN A 47 -0.86 -46.97 10.91
N SER A 48 -1.19 -45.69 10.96
CA SER A 48 -1.10 -44.80 9.81
C SER A 48 0.21 -44.02 9.84
N THR A 49 1.13 -44.39 8.94
CA THR A 49 2.28 -43.54 8.61
C THR A 49 1.87 -42.63 7.46
N TYR A 50 1.82 -41.32 7.70
CA TYR A 50 1.60 -40.33 6.65
C TYR A 50 2.94 -39.87 6.08
N THR A 51 2.99 -39.61 4.78
CA THR A 51 4.11 -38.93 4.14
C THR A 51 3.63 -37.68 3.43
N ASN A 52 4.38 -36.58 3.57
CA ASN A 52 4.06 -35.33 2.87
C ASN A 52 4.54 -35.46 1.42
N ALA A 53 3.61 -35.54 0.48
CA ALA A 53 3.89 -35.61 -0.95
C ALA A 53 3.44 -34.32 -1.65
N THR A 54 3.99 -34.06 -2.84
CA THR A 54 3.63 -32.87 -3.63
C THR A 54 3.09 -33.29 -4.99
N LEU A 55 1.88 -32.85 -5.31
CA LEU A 55 1.26 -33.05 -6.61
C LEU A 55 1.63 -31.89 -7.55
N THR A 56 2.15 -32.23 -8.72
CA THR A 56 2.43 -31.27 -9.80
C THR A 56 1.20 -31.12 -10.68
N ILE A 57 0.58 -29.94 -10.67
CA ILE A 57 -0.59 -29.63 -11.50
C ILE A 57 -0.21 -28.56 -12.52
N ASP A 58 -0.46 -28.83 -13.80
CA ASP A 58 -0.29 -27.86 -14.87
C ASP A 58 -1.33 -26.75 -14.73
N VAL A 59 -0.86 -25.51 -14.70
CA VAL A 59 -1.70 -24.33 -14.48
C VAL A 59 -2.04 -23.69 -15.82
N SER A 60 -3.26 -23.17 -15.97
CA SER A 60 -3.62 -22.41 -17.16
C SER A 60 -2.81 -21.11 -17.27
N PHE A 61 -2.56 -20.65 -18.50
CA PHE A 61 -1.84 -19.40 -18.73
C PHE A 61 -2.47 -18.20 -18.01
N THR A 62 -3.81 -18.13 -17.95
CA THR A 62 -4.54 -17.08 -17.24
C THR A 62 -4.24 -17.06 -15.75
N THR A 63 -4.25 -18.22 -15.09
CA THR A 63 -3.91 -18.31 -13.67
C THR A 63 -2.46 -17.94 -13.40
N TYR A 64 -1.55 -18.27 -14.32
CA TYR A 64 -0.16 -17.85 -14.24
C TYR A 64 -0.01 -16.32 -14.35
N CYS A 65 -0.70 -15.68 -15.29
CA CYS A 65 -0.75 -14.22 -15.42
C CYS A 65 -1.28 -13.55 -14.13
N ILE A 66 -2.32 -14.11 -13.51
CA ILE A 66 -2.83 -13.62 -12.22
C ILE A 66 -1.75 -13.76 -11.14
N GLY A 67 -1.05 -14.89 -11.07
CA GLY A 67 0.06 -15.09 -10.15
C GLY A 67 1.19 -14.07 -10.32
N MET A 68 1.55 -13.73 -11.57
CA MET A 68 2.52 -12.69 -11.89
C MET A 68 2.05 -11.29 -11.46
N LEU A 69 0.78 -10.96 -11.70
CA LEU A 69 0.19 -9.70 -11.25
C LEU A 69 0.16 -9.61 -9.72
N CYS A 70 -0.16 -10.70 -9.02
CA CYS A 70 -0.06 -10.79 -7.57
C CYS A 70 1.39 -10.57 -7.11
N PHE A 71 2.38 -11.18 -7.76
CA PHE A 71 3.80 -11.01 -7.43
C PHE A 71 4.24 -9.54 -7.53
N PHE A 72 3.98 -8.88 -8.66
CA PHE A 72 4.31 -7.46 -8.82
C PHE A 72 3.49 -6.57 -7.89
N GLY A 73 2.21 -6.88 -7.72
CA GLY A 73 1.33 -6.20 -6.78
C GLY A 73 1.86 -6.26 -5.35
N TRP A 74 2.41 -7.40 -4.93
CA TRP A 74 2.93 -7.62 -3.59
C TRP A 74 4.15 -6.77 -3.29
N ILE A 75 5.03 -6.54 -4.28
CA ILE A 75 6.17 -5.62 -4.14
C ILE A 75 5.67 -4.22 -3.79
N PHE A 76 4.66 -3.72 -4.51
CA PHE A 76 4.10 -2.39 -4.26
C PHE A 76 3.25 -2.35 -2.99
N PHE A 77 2.48 -3.39 -2.71
CA PHE A 77 1.63 -3.49 -1.53
C PHE A 77 2.45 -3.56 -0.24
N LEU A 78 3.59 -4.26 -0.24
CA LEU A 78 4.56 -4.30 0.85
C LEU A 78 4.94 -2.88 1.32
N PHE A 79 5.32 -2.02 0.38
CA PHE A 79 5.76 -0.66 0.72
C PHE A 79 4.58 0.30 0.94
N TYR A 80 3.66 0.40 -0.02
CA TYR A 80 2.57 1.36 0.04
C TYR A 80 1.48 0.95 1.02
N GLY A 81 1.05 -0.31 0.99
CA GLY A 81 0.08 -0.85 1.95
C GLY A 81 0.63 -0.82 3.38
N GLY A 82 1.87 -1.28 3.56
CA GLY A 82 2.54 -1.28 4.86
C GLY A 82 2.62 0.12 5.47
N VAL A 83 3.12 1.11 4.72
CA VAL A 83 3.16 2.50 5.21
C VAL A 83 1.77 3.08 5.41
N GLY A 84 0.87 2.87 4.46
CA GLY A 84 -0.48 3.44 4.47
C GLY A 84 -1.34 3.02 5.64
N MET A 85 -1.26 1.75 6.06
CA MET A 85 -2.09 1.15 7.10
C MET A 85 -2.09 1.95 8.41
N LEU A 86 -0.92 2.37 8.89
CA LEU A 86 -0.80 3.11 10.16
C LEU A 86 -0.33 4.54 9.98
N ALA A 87 0.50 4.85 8.99
CA ALA A 87 1.05 6.20 8.86
C ALA A 87 -0.04 7.23 8.53
N TRP A 88 -1.01 6.88 7.67
CA TRP A 88 -2.09 7.78 7.29
C TRP A 88 -2.98 8.23 8.46
N PRO A 89 -3.58 7.31 9.26
CA PRO A 89 -4.44 7.73 10.36
C PRO A 89 -3.65 8.52 11.42
N ILE A 90 -2.43 8.09 11.75
CA ILE A 90 -1.56 8.81 12.71
C ILE A 90 -1.23 10.22 12.21
N ARG A 91 -0.86 10.36 10.93
CA ARG A 91 -0.55 11.67 10.33
C ARG A 91 -1.77 12.58 10.32
N THR A 92 -2.95 12.05 10.03
CA THR A 92 -4.19 12.83 10.04
C THR A 92 -4.54 13.30 11.45
N LEU A 93 -4.34 12.45 12.46
CA LEU A 93 -4.52 12.83 13.86
C LEU A 93 -3.55 13.95 14.29
N LEU A 94 -2.27 13.83 13.91
CA LEU A 94 -1.27 14.87 14.17
C LEU A 94 -1.59 16.19 13.45
N ASN A 95 -2.07 16.12 12.21
CA ASN A 95 -2.49 17.28 11.44
C ASN A 95 -3.72 17.97 12.04
N PHE A 96 -4.63 17.21 12.66
CA PHE A 96 -5.78 17.76 13.38
C PHE A 96 -5.32 18.58 14.60
N LYS A 97 -4.34 18.07 15.36
CA LYS A 97 -3.75 18.78 16.51
C LYS A 97 -3.00 20.05 16.05
N ASN A 98 -2.25 19.94 14.96
CA ASN A 98 -1.44 21.03 14.39
C ASN A 98 -2.20 21.85 13.33
N ARG A 99 -3.53 21.91 13.41
CA ARG A 99 -4.36 22.62 12.42
C ARG A 99 -3.98 24.10 12.33
N LEU A 100 -3.97 24.62 11.12
CA LEU A 100 -3.81 26.05 10.88
C LEU A 100 -4.97 26.80 11.54
N LYS A 101 -4.63 27.75 12.41
CA LYS A 101 -5.60 28.65 13.05
C LYS A 101 -5.82 29.86 12.13
N ARG A 102 -6.99 30.48 12.26
CA ARG A 102 -7.32 31.70 11.50
C ARG A 102 -6.28 32.79 11.75
N ILE A 103 -5.80 33.40 10.67
CA ILE A 103 -4.83 34.48 10.69
C ILE A 103 -5.57 35.82 10.54
N ASN A 104 -5.10 36.86 11.23
CA ASN A 104 -5.63 38.23 11.08
C ASN A 104 -5.16 38.86 9.75
N ALA A 105 -5.93 39.80 9.20
CA ALA A 105 -5.61 40.48 7.94
C ALA A 105 -4.21 41.12 7.93
N SER A 106 -3.82 41.77 9.04
CA SER A 106 -2.49 42.40 9.15
C SER A 106 -1.33 41.40 9.11
N ARG A 107 -1.51 40.21 9.67
CA ARG A 107 -0.50 39.15 9.63
C ARG A 107 -0.48 38.46 8.27
N PHE A 108 -1.63 38.33 7.62
CA PHE A 108 -1.72 37.80 6.27
C PHE A 108 -0.96 38.68 5.27
N THR A 109 -1.14 40.01 5.31
CA THR A 109 -0.42 40.93 4.42
C THR A 109 1.09 40.89 4.65
N GLN A 110 1.54 40.83 5.91
CA GLN A 110 2.96 40.71 6.25
C GLN A 110 3.58 39.41 5.72
N GLU A 111 2.96 38.25 5.96
CA GLU A 111 3.47 36.96 5.51
C GLU A 111 3.40 36.83 3.97
N MET A 112 2.37 37.40 3.34
CA MET A 112 2.25 37.42 1.88
C MET A 112 3.34 38.31 1.24
N ALA A 113 3.71 39.42 1.87
CA ALA A 113 4.83 40.24 1.42
C ALA A 113 6.17 39.48 1.47
N ILE A 114 6.38 38.66 2.50
CA ILE A 114 7.57 37.79 2.61
C ILE A 114 7.56 36.73 1.50
N VAL A 115 6.41 36.13 1.20
CA VAL A 115 6.27 35.16 0.10
C VAL A 115 6.55 35.81 -1.25
N LEU A 116 6.03 37.02 -1.48
CA LEU A 116 6.26 37.78 -2.71
C LEU A 116 7.75 38.11 -2.89
N ALA A 117 8.43 38.62 -1.86
CA ALA A 117 9.86 38.91 -1.91
C ALA A 117 10.71 37.66 -2.23
N LYS A 118 10.32 36.50 -1.69
CA LYS A 118 10.98 35.22 -2.02
C LYS A 118 10.72 34.80 -3.47
N ALA A 119 9.51 34.99 -3.98
CA ALA A 119 9.16 34.68 -5.36
C ALA A 119 9.98 35.52 -6.34
N GLU A 120 10.15 36.82 -6.06
CA GLU A 120 10.99 37.73 -6.85
C GLU A 120 12.46 37.29 -6.85
N ALA A 121 13.03 36.94 -5.68
CA ALA A 121 14.40 36.43 -5.60
C ALA A 121 14.59 35.12 -6.40
N LEU A 122 13.63 34.19 -6.32
CA LEU A 122 13.67 32.95 -7.12
C LEU A 122 13.54 33.23 -8.61
N LEU A 123 12.71 34.20 -9.00
CA LEU A 123 12.54 34.61 -10.39
C LEU A 123 13.83 35.21 -10.96
N GLU A 124 14.52 36.06 -10.21
CA GLU A 124 15.80 36.63 -10.61
C GLU A 124 16.86 35.53 -10.83
N VAL A 125 16.97 34.59 -9.89
CA VAL A 125 17.88 33.44 -10.02
C VAL A 125 17.51 32.59 -11.24
N ALA A 126 16.23 32.35 -11.49
CA ALA A 126 15.75 31.59 -12.64
C ALA A 126 16.07 32.27 -13.98
N VAL A 127 15.88 33.60 -14.08
CA VAL A 127 16.22 34.39 -15.27
C VAL A 127 17.73 34.38 -15.52
N ASN A 128 18.55 34.51 -14.46
CA ASN A 128 20.00 34.43 -14.58
C ASN A 128 20.45 33.03 -15.05
N LEU A 129 19.83 31.97 -14.54
CA LEU A 129 20.05 30.60 -14.99
C LEU A 129 19.62 30.37 -16.43
N GLN A 130 18.50 30.97 -16.86
CA GLN A 130 18.04 30.90 -18.24
C GLN A 130 19.02 31.57 -19.21
N LYS A 131 19.56 32.74 -18.85
CA LYS A 131 20.60 33.43 -19.63
C LYS A 131 21.87 32.58 -19.75
N GLN A 132 22.29 31.93 -18.67
CA GLN A 132 23.45 31.01 -18.67
C GLN A 132 23.18 29.70 -19.43
N ALA A 133 21.91 29.30 -19.56
CA ALA A 133 21.50 28.04 -20.18
C ALA A 133 21.15 28.15 -21.68
N ARG A 134 21.39 29.30 -22.35
CA ARG A 134 21.13 29.50 -23.79
C ARG A 134 21.97 28.62 -24.75
N GLY A 135 22.67 27.61 -24.24
CA GLY A 135 23.46 26.64 -25.01
C GLY A 135 23.27 25.20 -24.52
N LYS A 136 24.29 24.35 -24.66
CA LYS A 136 24.24 22.94 -24.24
C LYS A 136 24.10 22.85 -22.70
N MET A 137 22.94 22.44 -22.21
CA MET A 137 22.68 22.33 -20.76
C MET A 137 23.61 21.32 -20.09
N SER A 138 24.51 21.81 -19.24
CA SER A 138 25.31 20.99 -18.33
C SER A 138 24.42 20.26 -17.32
N ARG A 139 24.87 19.08 -16.86
CA ARG A 139 24.19 18.28 -15.83
C ARG A 139 24.03 19.07 -14.51
N GLY A 140 24.97 19.97 -14.21
CA GLY A 140 24.89 20.87 -13.05
C GLY A 140 23.77 21.91 -13.16
N THR A 141 23.53 22.45 -14.37
CA THR A 141 22.43 23.38 -14.64
C THR A 141 21.07 22.70 -14.47
N LYS A 142 20.93 21.44 -14.92
CA LYS A 142 19.71 20.64 -14.70
C LYS A 142 19.39 20.43 -13.22
N ASN A 143 20.42 20.18 -12.40
CA ASN A 143 20.24 20.07 -10.95
C ASN A 143 19.78 21.39 -10.32
N LYS A 144 20.38 22.52 -10.70
CA LYS A 144 19.94 23.85 -10.24
C LYS A 144 18.50 24.16 -10.62
N ILE A 145 18.09 23.82 -11.85
CA ILE A 145 16.70 23.95 -12.31
C ILE A 145 15.76 23.09 -11.45
N ASN A 146 16.13 21.85 -11.15
CA ASN A 146 15.32 20.99 -10.28
C ASN A 146 15.22 21.53 -8.84
N ILE A 147 16.28 22.14 -8.31
CA ILE A 147 16.25 22.79 -6.99
C ILE A 147 15.29 23.97 -7.00
N ILE A 148 15.38 24.87 -7.99
CA ILE A 148 14.46 26.01 -8.12
C ILE A 148 13.02 25.53 -8.26
N ARG A 149 12.79 24.49 -9.06
CA ARG A 149 11.44 23.91 -9.22
C ARG A 149 10.89 23.39 -7.90
N ASN A 150 11.72 22.75 -7.07
CA ASN A 150 11.33 22.30 -5.74
C ASN A 150 11.06 23.47 -4.78
N GLU A 151 11.89 24.52 -4.81
CA GLU A 151 11.68 25.72 -3.98
C GLU A 151 10.40 26.46 -4.36
N VAL A 152 10.14 26.66 -5.66
CA VAL A 152 8.88 27.24 -6.16
C VAL A 152 7.69 26.40 -5.69
N TYR A 153 7.78 25.07 -5.79
CA TYR A 153 6.74 24.16 -5.31
C TYR A 153 6.45 24.34 -3.81
N PHE A 154 7.47 24.50 -2.97
CA PHE A 154 7.28 24.73 -1.54
C PHE A 154 6.71 26.12 -1.26
N LEU A 155 7.09 27.12 -2.05
CA LEU A 155 6.60 28.48 -1.92
C LEU A 155 5.12 28.60 -2.29
N GLU A 156 4.70 27.99 -3.41
CA GLU A 156 3.29 27.85 -3.80
C GLU A 156 2.48 27.16 -2.70
N ALA A 157 2.99 26.03 -2.18
CA ALA A 157 2.33 25.31 -1.09
C ALA A 157 2.20 26.14 0.19
N HIS A 158 3.11 27.08 0.45
CA HIS A 158 3.02 28.02 1.57
C HIS A 158 2.00 29.12 1.31
N GLN A 159 1.97 29.66 0.09
CA GLN A 159 0.97 30.64 -0.33
C GLN A 159 -0.45 30.08 -0.21
N ASP A 160 -0.69 28.87 -0.73
CA ASP A 160 -1.97 28.17 -0.63
C ASP A 160 -2.41 27.98 0.83
N GLN A 161 -1.46 27.62 1.72
CA GLN A 161 -1.73 27.49 3.15
C GLN A 161 -2.13 28.82 3.80
N LEU A 162 -1.47 29.92 3.43
CA LEU A 162 -1.80 31.26 3.92
C LEU A 162 -3.17 31.71 3.42
N ILE A 163 -3.46 31.55 2.13
CA ILE A 163 -4.76 31.86 1.52
C ILE A 163 -5.84 31.04 2.23
N TRP A 164 -5.63 29.74 2.44
CA TRP A 164 -6.57 28.88 3.14
C TRP A 164 -6.78 29.29 4.60
N ALA A 165 -5.70 29.66 5.31
CA ALA A 165 -5.76 30.13 6.70
C ALA A 165 -6.44 31.51 6.86
N TYR A 166 -6.49 32.31 5.80
CA TYR A 166 -7.22 33.58 5.79
C TYR A 166 -8.69 33.41 5.38
N THR A 167 -8.94 32.68 4.30
CA THR A 167 -10.27 32.54 3.66
C THR A 167 -11.15 31.46 4.27
N GLN A 168 -10.58 30.31 4.65
CA GLN A 168 -11.33 29.11 5.05
C GLN A 168 -10.94 28.56 6.43
N ALA A 169 -10.20 29.33 7.24
CA ALA A 169 -9.76 28.83 8.54
C ALA A 169 -10.92 28.40 9.44
N GLY A 170 -10.89 27.11 9.78
CA GLY A 170 -11.90 26.43 10.58
C GLY A 170 -12.67 25.35 9.81
N GLY A 171 -12.77 25.45 8.48
CA GLY A 171 -13.66 24.60 7.68
C GLY A 171 -15.10 24.59 8.20
N SER A 172 -15.99 23.81 7.59
CA SER A 172 -17.23 23.49 8.31
C SER A 172 -16.87 22.56 9.48
N PRO A 173 -17.41 22.80 10.70
CA PRO A 173 -17.17 21.92 11.84
C PRO A 173 -17.44 20.45 11.51
N PHE A 174 -18.47 20.18 10.69
CA PHE A 174 -18.81 18.84 10.20
C PHE A 174 -17.67 18.15 9.43
N ILE A 175 -16.97 18.85 8.53
CA ILE A 175 -15.84 18.25 7.80
C ILE A 175 -14.68 17.94 8.75
N VAL A 176 -14.44 18.82 9.72
CA VAL A 176 -13.34 18.68 10.69
C VAL A 176 -13.58 17.50 11.64
N PHE A 177 -14.77 17.40 12.23
CA PHE A 177 -15.14 16.29 13.10
C PHE A 177 -15.37 14.99 12.34
N GLY A 178 -15.97 15.05 11.14
CA GLY A 178 -16.16 13.88 10.27
C GLY A 178 -14.82 13.26 9.86
N LYS A 179 -13.82 14.08 9.53
CA LYS A 179 -12.47 13.59 9.24
C LYS A 179 -11.81 12.94 10.46
N LEU A 180 -12.03 13.48 11.66
CA LEU A 180 -11.54 12.88 12.91
C LEU A 180 -12.20 11.53 13.18
N ALA A 181 -13.52 11.43 13.06
CA ALA A 181 -14.28 10.18 13.25
C ALA A 181 -13.81 9.10 12.27
N LEU A 182 -13.67 9.45 10.98
CA LEU A 182 -13.13 8.54 9.97
C LEU A 182 -11.70 8.08 10.33
N THR A 183 -10.87 8.98 10.85
CA THR A 183 -9.50 8.65 11.28
C THR A 183 -9.49 7.63 12.42
N ILE A 184 -10.38 7.76 13.40
CA ILE A 184 -10.49 6.82 14.52
C ILE A 184 -10.93 5.44 14.02
N ILE A 185 -11.92 5.39 13.13
CA ILE A 185 -12.39 4.13 12.52
C ILE A 185 -11.24 3.47 11.75
N CYS A 186 -10.59 4.20 10.85
CA CYS A 186 -9.46 3.67 10.07
C CYS A 186 -8.28 3.24 10.93
N LEU A 187 -8.00 3.92 12.04
CA LEU A 187 -6.95 3.50 12.98
C LEU A 187 -7.34 2.18 13.66
N GLY A 188 -8.59 2.06 14.11
CA GLY A 188 -9.12 0.83 14.69
C GLY A 188 -9.05 -0.34 13.71
N THR A 189 -9.50 -0.14 12.48
CA THR A 189 -9.42 -1.15 11.41
C THR A 189 -7.98 -1.56 11.11
N GLY A 190 -7.03 -0.62 11.12
CA GLY A 190 -5.60 -0.92 10.94
C GLY A 190 -5.01 -1.78 12.06
N ILE A 191 -5.36 -1.47 13.31
CA ILE A 191 -4.95 -2.28 14.47
C ILE A 191 -5.53 -3.69 14.38
N VAL A 192 -6.82 -3.79 14.06
CA VAL A 192 -7.51 -5.08 13.86
C VAL A 192 -6.83 -5.91 12.77
N TRP A 193 -6.45 -5.31 11.64
CA TRP A 193 -5.69 -6.00 10.59
C TRP A 193 -4.33 -6.50 11.08
N ILE A 194 -3.57 -5.69 11.82
CA ILE A 194 -2.26 -6.10 12.36
C ILE A 194 -2.42 -7.26 13.34
N LEU A 195 -3.42 -7.20 14.23
CA LEU A 195 -3.72 -8.29 15.14
C LEU A 195 -4.09 -9.56 14.39
N HIS A 196 -4.91 -9.47 13.35
CA HIS A 196 -5.29 -10.64 12.54
C HIS A 196 -4.09 -11.26 11.81
N ILE A 197 -3.20 -10.42 11.25
CA ILE A 197 -1.98 -10.92 10.61
C ILE A 197 -1.07 -11.62 11.63
N PHE A 198 -0.95 -11.06 12.83
CA PHE A 198 -0.10 -11.63 13.86
C PHE A 198 -0.71 -12.92 14.43
N LEU A 199 -1.93 -12.87 14.95
CA LEU A 199 -2.57 -14.01 15.63
C LEU A 199 -2.94 -15.14 14.66
N TYR A 200 -3.57 -14.81 13.54
CA TYR A 200 -4.07 -15.82 12.60
C TYR A 200 -3.06 -16.15 11.50
N ASN A 201 -2.61 -15.16 10.73
CA ASN A 201 -1.77 -15.46 9.56
C ASN A 201 -0.35 -15.96 9.95
N THR A 202 0.16 -15.59 11.14
CA THR A 202 1.51 -15.96 11.59
C THR A 202 1.49 -17.16 12.55
N PHE A 203 0.68 -17.11 13.60
CA PHE A 203 0.66 -18.18 14.63
C PHE A 203 -0.44 -19.22 14.43
N ASN A 204 -1.33 -19.03 13.45
CA ASN A 204 -2.50 -19.89 13.22
C ASN A 204 -3.30 -20.16 14.51
N ALA A 205 -3.35 -19.17 15.42
CA ALA A 205 -3.88 -19.35 16.76
C ALA A 205 -5.38 -19.06 16.82
N ASP A 206 -5.77 -17.78 16.71
CA ASP A 206 -7.18 -17.37 16.80
C ASP A 206 -7.63 -16.62 15.54
N PRO A 207 -8.55 -17.19 14.72
CA PRO A 207 -9.09 -16.57 13.53
C PRO A 207 -10.20 -15.54 13.82
N PHE A 208 -10.00 -14.62 14.77
CA PHE A 208 -11.08 -13.80 15.33
C PHE A 208 -11.91 -13.03 14.28
N LEU A 209 -11.28 -12.46 13.24
CA LEU A 209 -12.02 -11.78 12.17
C LEU A 209 -12.84 -12.74 11.32
N ASN A 210 -12.35 -13.96 11.06
CA ASN A 210 -13.16 -14.96 10.37
C ASN A 210 -14.39 -15.31 11.21
N THR A 211 -14.21 -15.54 12.51
CA THR A 211 -15.31 -15.82 13.44
C THR A 211 -16.32 -14.67 13.49
N LEU A 212 -15.85 -13.42 13.47
CA LEU A 212 -16.72 -12.25 13.38
C LEU A 212 -17.53 -12.24 12.07
N LEU A 213 -16.88 -12.45 10.92
CA LEU A 213 -17.55 -12.46 9.62
C LEU A 213 -18.58 -13.59 9.49
N ILE A 214 -18.27 -14.78 10.01
CA ILE A 214 -19.20 -15.92 10.06
C ILE A 214 -20.43 -15.56 10.90
N LYS A 215 -20.24 -15.03 12.12
CA LYS A 215 -21.35 -14.61 12.98
C LYS A 215 -22.22 -13.52 12.34
N LEU A 216 -21.61 -12.56 11.65
CA LEU A 216 -22.36 -11.53 10.91
C LEU A 216 -23.15 -12.15 9.76
N ASN A 217 -22.57 -13.12 9.05
CA ASN A 217 -23.22 -13.82 7.96
C ASN A 217 -24.40 -14.67 8.44
N ASP A 218 -24.26 -15.35 9.58
CA ASP A 218 -25.32 -16.14 10.19
C ASP A 218 -26.49 -15.27 10.67
N ALA A 219 -26.22 -14.05 11.14
CA ALA A 219 -27.25 -13.08 11.49
C ALA A 219 -27.95 -12.50 10.26
N PHE A 220 -27.16 -12.06 9.27
CA PHE A 220 -27.66 -11.60 7.97
C PHE A 220 -26.54 -11.69 6.93
N ALA A 221 -26.70 -12.53 5.91
CA ALA A 221 -25.64 -12.84 4.95
C ALA A 221 -25.00 -11.58 4.31
N LEU A 222 -25.81 -10.56 4.03
CA LEU A 222 -25.33 -9.31 3.44
C LEU A 222 -24.41 -8.53 4.39
N CYS A 223 -24.60 -8.62 5.70
CA CYS A 223 -23.69 -8.00 6.69
C CYS A 223 -22.30 -8.63 6.66
N GLY A 224 -22.20 -9.96 6.52
CA GLY A 224 -20.91 -10.65 6.40
C GLY A 224 -20.13 -10.19 5.16
N VAL A 225 -20.80 -10.18 4.00
CA VAL A 225 -20.18 -9.75 2.74
C VAL A 225 -19.82 -8.26 2.76
N ALA A 226 -20.69 -7.40 3.31
CA ALA A 226 -20.42 -5.98 3.44
C ALA A 226 -19.23 -5.70 4.37
N ALA A 227 -19.14 -6.38 5.51
CA ALA A 227 -18.00 -6.25 6.43
C ALA A 227 -16.69 -6.73 5.78
N TYR A 228 -16.72 -7.86 5.07
CA TYR A 228 -15.59 -8.33 4.28
C TYR A 228 -15.14 -7.29 3.25
N ALA A 229 -16.09 -6.68 2.52
CA ALA A 229 -15.79 -5.63 1.56
C ALA A 229 -15.16 -4.40 2.22
N VAL A 230 -15.70 -3.93 3.36
CA VAL A 230 -15.13 -2.79 4.11
C VAL A 230 -13.68 -3.06 4.53
N LEU A 231 -13.37 -4.27 5.01
CA LEU A 231 -12.01 -4.66 5.40
C LEU A 231 -11.05 -4.67 4.20
N ALA A 232 -11.49 -5.19 3.05
CA ALA A 232 -10.70 -5.21 1.82
C ALA A 232 -10.50 -3.81 1.23
N PHE A 233 -11.56 -3.00 1.15
CA PHE A 233 -11.50 -1.62 0.69
C PHE A 233 -10.63 -0.75 1.59
N TYR A 234 -10.60 -1.02 2.90
CA TYR A 234 -9.68 -0.35 3.80
C TYR A 234 -8.22 -0.58 3.42
N LEU A 235 -7.81 -1.82 3.10
CA LEU A 235 -6.44 -2.10 2.66
C LEU A 235 -6.10 -1.41 1.34
N MET A 236 -7.06 -1.37 0.41
CA MET A 236 -6.91 -0.66 -0.85
C MET A 236 -6.76 0.85 -0.63
N TRP A 237 -7.59 1.44 0.24
CA TRP A 237 -7.52 2.84 0.63
C TRP A 237 -6.20 3.18 1.32
N ALA A 238 -5.77 2.33 2.27
CA ALA A 238 -4.49 2.45 2.93
C ALA A 238 -3.34 2.44 1.90
N THR A 239 -3.36 1.52 0.95
CA THR A 239 -2.35 1.44 -0.12
C THR A 239 -2.32 2.72 -0.96
N PHE A 240 -3.49 3.25 -1.36
CA PHE A 240 -3.58 4.52 -2.08
C PHE A 240 -2.99 5.70 -1.30
N GLU A 241 -3.34 5.82 -0.01
CA GLU A 241 -2.79 6.85 0.85
C GLU A 241 -1.27 6.65 1.11
N GLY A 242 -0.82 5.40 1.16
CA GLY A 242 0.59 5.06 1.20
C GLY A 242 1.36 5.52 -0.03
N GLN A 243 0.77 5.38 -1.23
CA GLN A 243 1.33 5.91 -2.48
C GLN A 243 1.46 7.44 -2.43
N LEU A 244 0.46 8.14 -1.87
CA LEU A 244 0.49 9.59 -1.67
C LEU A 244 1.55 10.03 -0.65
N ILE A 245 1.72 9.28 0.44
CA ILE A 245 2.68 9.60 1.52
C ILE A 245 4.12 9.33 1.09
N LEU A 246 4.37 8.17 0.47
CA LEU A 246 5.69 7.74 0.02
C LEU A 246 6.15 8.39 -1.28
N GLY A 247 5.28 9.18 -1.92
CA GLY A 247 5.53 9.88 -3.17
C GLY A 247 6.99 10.31 -3.34
N LEU A 248 7.59 9.89 -4.47
CA LEU A 248 8.91 10.26 -5.01
C LEU A 248 10.20 9.66 -4.41
N ARG A 249 10.18 8.71 -3.45
CA ARG A 249 11.46 8.21 -2.87
C ARG A 249 11.65 6.70 -2.73
N LEU A 250 10.90 5.87 -3.44
CA LEU A 250 11.23 4.45 -3.55
C LEU A 250 12.20 4.19 -4.72
N ILE A 251 13.48 4.12 -4.33
CA ILE A 251 14.71 3.51 -4.89
C ILE A 251 14.95 3.56 -6.43
N PHE A 252 13.95 3.50 -7.32
CA PHE A 252 14.17 3.39 -8.77
C PHE A 252 13.24 4.20 -9.69
N PHE A 253 12.12 4.77 -9.23
CA PHE A 253 11.21 5.55 -10.11
C PHE A 253 10.72 6.85 -9.48
N GLN A 254 10.80 7.93 -10.26
CA GLN A 254 10.26 9.25 -9.90
C GLN A 254 8.75 9.26 -10.17
N ILE A 255 7.95 8.86 -9.16
CA ILE A 255 6.49 8.87 -9.26
C ILE A 255 5.97 10.31 -9.28
N HIS A 256 5.13 10.66 -10.25
CA HIS A 256 4.56 12.00 -10.29
C HIS A 256 3.63 12.24 -9.07
N PRO A 257 3.82 13.33 -8.31
CA PRO A 257 3.01 13.63 -7.14
C PRO A 257 1.58 13.98 -7.58
N MET A 258 0.58 13.46 -6.88
CA MET A 258 -0.82 13.85 -7.09
C MET A 258 -1.15 15.07 -6.21
N LYS A 259 -1.67 16.13 -6.82
CA LYS A 259 -2.22 17.32 -6.16
C LYS A 259 -3.70 17.46 -6.49
N LYS A 260 -4.54 17.75 -5.48
CA LYS A 260 -5.95 18.05 -5.72
C LYS A 260 -6.06 19.30 -6.62
N GLY A 261 -6.65 19.16 -7.80
CA GLY A 261 -6.87 20.27 -8.75
C GLY A 261 -5.71 20.59 -9.71
N ASP A 262 -4.53 20.01 -9.50
CA ASP A 262 -3.32 20.29 -10.29
C ASP A 262 -2.54 18.99 -10.63
N THR A 263 -3.25 17.86 -10.70
CA THR A 263 -2.63 16.57 -11.10
C THR A 263 -2.61 16.47 -12.62
N GLN A 264 -1.42 16.31 -13.19
CA GLN A 264 -1.28 16.00 -14.61
C GLN A 264 -1.93 14.65 -14.94
N VAL A 265 -2.60 14.54 -16.09
CA VAL A 265 -3.27 13.29 -16.52
C VAL A 265 -2.31 12.09 -16.52
N ASN A 266 -1.07 12.30 -16.94
CA ASN A 266 -0.03 11.25 -16.92
C ASN A 266 0.29 10.78 -15.50
N ALA A 267 0.33 11.70 -14.53
CA ALA A 267 0.57 11.40 -13.12
C ALA A 267 -0.60 10.61 -12.52
N PHE A 268 -1.82 11.01 -12.85
CA PHE A 268 -3.03 10.32 -12.42
C PHE A 268 -3.08 8.89 -12.97
N LEU A 269 -2.87 8.72 -14.28
CA LEU A 269 -2.92 7.41 -14.94
C LEU A 269 -1.86 6.45 -14.38
N PHE A 270 -0.65 6.96 -14.12
CA PHE A 270 0.43 6.17 -13.53
C PHE A 270 0.07 5.67 -12.12
N ASN A 271 -0.40 6.55 -11.23
CA ASN A 271 -0.80 6.16 -9.88
C ASN A 271 -2.04 5.23 -9.90
N ALA A 272 -3.00 5.47 -10.79
CA ALA A 272 -4.14 4.57 -10.98
C ALA A 272 -3.71 3.18 -11.46
N THR A 273 -2.74 3.10 -12.37
CA THR A 273 -2.19 1.82 -12.84
C THR A 273 -1.48 1.07 -11.72
N LEU A 274 -0.65 1.76 -10.93
CA LEU A 274 -0.01 1.17 -9.75
C LEU A 274 -1.05 0.63 -8.75
N LEU A 275 -2.11 1.41 -8.50
CA LEU A 275 -3.20 0.99 -7.62
C LEU A 275 -3.91 -0.26 -8.14
N ASN A 276 -4.19 -0.35 -9.45
CA ASN A 276 -4.78 -1.53 -10.07
C ASN A 276 -3.87 -2.77 -9.97
N ILE A 277 -2.56 -2.61 -10.15
CA ILE A 277 -1.61 -3.73 -9.98
C ILE A 277 -1.59 -4.19 -8.52
N THR A 278 -1.60 -3.28 -7.55
CA THR A 278 -1.67 -3.63 -6.11
C THR A 278 -2.98 -4.31 -5.72
N ALA A 279 -4.08 -4.06 -6.45
CA ALA A 279 -5.38 -4.67 -6.15
C ALA A 279 -5.32 -6.20 -6.17
N PHE A 280 -4.54 -6.80 -7.07
CA PHE A 280 -4.35 -8.25 -7.14
C PHE A 280 -3.65 -8.83 -5.90
N ALA A 281 -2.70 -8.09 -5.33
CA ALA A 281 -2.03 -8.50 -4.09
C ALA A 281 -2.95 -8.33 -2.87
N VAL A 282 -3.71 -7.23 -2.80
CA VAL A 282 -4.74 -7.05 -1.75
C VAL A 282 -5.76 -8.17 -1.83
N LEU A 283 -6.25 -8.50 -3.02
CA LEU A 283 -7.22 -9.58 -3.23
C LEU A 283 -6.68 -10.93 -2.74
N GLN A 284 -5.47 -11.29 -3.18
CA GLN A 284 -4.83 -12.54 -2.76
C GLN A 284 -4.61 -12.58 -1.25
N PHE A 285 -4.15 -11.48 -0.65
CA PHE A 285 -3.92 -11.37 0.79
C PHE A 285 -5.22 -11.52 1.60
N VAL A 286 -6.29 -10.88 1.16
CA VAL A 286 -7.62 -10.96 1.80
C VAL A 286 -8.18 -12.38 1.68
N CYS A 287 -8.07 -13.03 0.51
CA CYS A 287 -8.47 -14.43 0.34
C CYS A 287 -7.73 -15.38 1.29
N ARG A 288 -6.42 -15.19 1.45
CA ARG A 288 -5.61 -15.96 2.40
C ARG A 288 -6.03 -15.70 3.85
N SER A 289 -6.19 -14.44 4.20
CA SER A 289 -6.52 -14.02 5.58
C SER A 289 -7.92 -14.44 6.00
N PHE A 290 -8.86 -14.55 5.06
CA PHE A 290 -10.25 -14.94 5.29
C PHE A 290 -10.64 -16.30 4.73
N GLN A 291 -9.67 -17.22 4.63
CA GLN A 291 -9.92 -18.59 4.16
C GLN A 291 -10.93 -19.35 5.04
N GLY A 292 -11.09 -18.97 6.32
CA GLY A 292 -12.09 -19.57 7.22
C GLY A 292 -13.52 -19.08 6.97
N TYR A 293 -13.68 -17.84 6.48
CA TYR A 293 -15.00 -17.27 6.16
C TYR A 293 -15.49 -17.69 4.77
N ALA A 294 -14.61 -17.72 3.77
CA ALA A 294 -14.99 -17.99 2.37
C ALA A 294 -14.23 -19.15 1.70
N PRO A 295 -14.11 -20.33 2.34
CA PRO A 295 -13.26 -21.43 1.87
C PRO A 295 -13.73 -22.03 0.53
N LEU A 296 -15.03 -22.06 0.27
CA LEU A 296 -15.64 -22.72 -0.89
C LEU A 296 -15.81 -21.79 -2.10
N THR A 297 -15.16 -20.63 -2.09
CA THR A 297 -15.23 -19.72 -3.23
C THR A 297 -14.21 -20.10 -4.29
N SER A 298 -14.60 -19.96 -5.57
CA SER A 298 -13.70 -20.15 -6.71
C SER A 298 -12.45 -19.28 -6.62
N LEU A 299 -12.57 -18.10 -6.01
CA LEU A 299 -11.47 -17.18 -5.74
C LEU A 299 -10.49 -17.74 -4.69
N ASN A 300 -10.99 -18.38 -3.62
CA ASN A 300 -10.16 -19.07 -2.64
C ASN A 300 -9.38 -20.21 -3.29
N GLY A 301 -10.03 -21.02 -4.13
CA GLY A 301 -9.37 -22.07 -4.92
C GLY A 301 -8.26 -21.49 -5.82
N LEU A 302 -8.57 -20.45 -6.59
CA LEU A 302 -7.62 -19.78 -7.47
C LEU A 302 -6.39 -19.25 -6.71
N MET A 303 -6.62 -18.51 -5.64
CA MET A 303 -5.56 -17.80 -4.92
C MET A 303 -4.77 -18.72 -3.97
N ASN A 304 -5.46 -19.51 -3.14
CA ASN A 304 -4.82 -20.28 -2.08
C ASN A 304 -4.40 -21.70 -2.49
N VAL A 305 -5.03 -22.29 -3.51
CA VAL A 305 -4.59 -23.61 -4.04
C VAL A 305 -3.56 -23.42 -5.14
N TYR A 306 -3.88 -22.65 -6.19
CA TYR A 306 -2.97 -22.52 -7.34
C TYR A 306 -1.89 -21.45 -7.13
N VAL A 307 -2.27 -20.17 -6.94
CA VAL A 307 -1.29 -19.05 -6.92
C VAL A 307 -0.28 -19.19 -5.76
N MET A 308 -0.73 -19.57 -4.57
CA MET A 308 0.13 -19.81 -3.40
C MET A 308 1.14 -20.94 -3.58
N HIS A 309 0.88 -21.87 -4.50
CA HIS A 309 1.71 -23.05 -4.76
C HIS A 309 2.39 -23.02 -6.14
N LEU A 310 2.29 -21.91 -6.87
CA LEU A 310 3.06 -21.72 -8.10
C LEU A 310 4.56 -21.83 -7.81
N LYS A 311 5.24 -22.68 -8.58
CA LYS A 311 6.67 -22.91 -8.45
C LYS A 311 7.43 -21.57 -8.62
N GLY A 312 8.27 -21.24 -7.64
CA GLY A 312 8.97 -19.94 -7.56
C GLY A 312 8.18 -18.83 -6.85
N ILE A 313 7.08 -18.36 -7.46
CA ILE A 313 6.31 -17.19 -6.97
C ILE A 313 5.65 -17.46 -5.62
N GLY A 314 5.08 -18.65 -5.42
CA GLY A 314 4.31 -18.99 -4.22
C GLY A 314 5.11 -18.85 -2.93
N GLN A 315 6.41 -19.18 -2.97
CA GLN A 315 7.29 -19.02 -1.82
C GLN A 315 7.51 -17.54 -1.46
N VAL A 316 7.67 -16.65 -2.45
CA VAL A 316 7.81 -15.22 -2.19
C VAL A 316 6.55 -14.66 -1.54
N ILE A 317 5.36 -15.07 -2.01
CA ILE A 317 4.08 -14.65 -1.45
C ILE A 317 3.92 -15.11 0.02
N LYS A 318 4.43 -16.30 0.37
CA LYS A 318 4.41 -16.79 1.77
C LYS A 318 5.22 -15.91 2.72
N TRP A 319 6.37 -15.38 2.29
CA TRP A 319 7.26 -14.60 3.16
C TRP A 319 6.97 -13.09 3.14
N ILE A 320 6.49 -12.55 2.02
CA ILE A 320 6.30 -11.10 1.85
C ILE A 320 5.24 -10.51 2.79
N GLN A 321 4.27 -11.31 3.23
CA GLN A 321 3.28 -10.91 4.24
C GLN A 321 3.91 -10.50 5.59
N TYR A 322 5.03 -11.12 5.98
CA TYR A 322 5.76 -10.74 7.20
C TYR A 322 6.51 -9.43 6.98
N GLY A 323 7.04 -9.23 5.77
CA GLY A 323 7.60 -7.95 5.35
C GLY A 323 6.59 -6.81 5.48
N LEU A 324 5.31 -7.04 5.14
CA LEU A 324 4.24 -6.04 5.24
C LEU A 324 4.08 -5.53 6.67
N VAL A 325 4.07 -6.44 7.66
CA VAL A 325 4.00 -6.07 9.08
C VAL A 325 5.26 -5.31 9.50
N GLY A 326 6.43 -5.77 9.07
CA GLY A 326 7.70 -5.09 9.34
C GLY A 326 7.72 -3.64 8.83
N VAL A 327 7.28 -3.42 7.59
CA VAL A 327 7.15 -2.07 7.00
C VAL A 327 6.09 -1.25 7.72
N ALA A 328 4.96 -1.85 8.10
CA ALA A 328 3.90 -1.17 8.84
C ALA A 328 4.38 -0.67 10.21
N LEU A 329 5.11 -1.49 10.98
CA LEU A 329 5.70 -1.08 12.26
C LEU A 329 6.77 0.01 12.07
N LEU A 330 7.64 -0.16 11.07
CA LEU A 330 8.66 0.84 10.74
C LEU A 330 8.05 2.19 10.32
N SER A 331 6.89 2.16 9.67
CA SER A 331 6.17 3.38 9.28
C SER A 331 5.74 4.24 10.47
N ILE A 332 5.38 3.62 11.61
CA ILE A 332 5.04 4.33 12.85
C ILE A 332 6.25 5.14 13.33
N ILE A 333 7.42 4.49 13.34
CA ILE A 333 8.69 5.08 13.76
C ILE A 333 9.05 6.25 12.84
N LEU A 334 8.92 6.06 11.51
CA LEU A 334 9.18 7.11 10.53
C LEU A 334 8.26 8.32 10.73
N VAL A 335 6.96 8.11 10.96
CA VAL A 335 6.02 9.22 11.21
C VAL A 335 6.35 9.95 12.51
N ALA A 336 6.74 9.23 13.57
CA ALA A 336 7.15 9.83 14.84
C ALA A 336 8.40 10.72 14.67
N ILE A 337 9.38 10.29 13.87
CA ILE A 337 10.60 11.06 13.55
C ILE A 337 10.28 12.25 12.64
N CYS A 338 9.48 12.05 11.59
CA CYS A 338 9.13 13.08 10.62
C CYS A 338 8.26 14.21 11.21
N SER A 339 7.40 13.89 12.18
CA SER A 339 6.63 14.88 12.95
C SER A 339 7.54 15.91 13.65
N LYS A 340 8.73 15.48 14.10
CA LYS A 340 9.74 16.38 14.69
C LYS A 340 10.46 17.22 13.64
N LYS A 341 10.71 16.70 12.43
CA LYS A 341 11.39 17.45 11.33
C LYS A 341 10.53 18.55 10.71
N LYS A 342 9.20 18.44 10.71
CA LYS A 342 8.30 19.50 10.18
C LYS A 342 8.39 20.82 10.98
N LYS A 343 8.98 20.80 12.19
CA LYS A 343 9.32 22.01 12.97
C LYS A 343 10.61 22.71 12.49
N ARG A 344 11.33 22.19 11.50
CA ARG A 344 12.55 22.83 11.00
C ARG A 344 12.16 24.00 10.09
N ASP A 345 12.49 25.21 10.56
CA ASP A 345 12.24 26.53 9.98
C ASP A 345 12.20 26.60 8.44
N ILE A 346 11.04 27.00 7.92
CA ILE A 346 10.81 27.41 6.51
C ILE A 346 11.51 28.76 6.20
N THR A 347 12.05 29.43 7.23
CA THR A 347 12.80 30.68 7.14
C THR A 347 14.28 30.49 6.78
N LYS A 348 14.83 29.27 6.85
CA LYS A 348 16.24 29.04 6.52
C LYS A 348 16.40 28.52 5.10
N VAL A 349 16.57 29.45 4.16
CA VAL A 349 17.11 29.17 2.84
C VAL A 349 18.58 28.79 3.01
N SER A 350 18.91 27.50 2.86
CA SER A 350 20.30 27.05 2.76
C SER A 350 20.75 27.16 1.30
N LEU A 351 20.93 28.38 0.82
CA LEU A 351 21.74 28.61 -0.37
C LEU A 351 23.21 28.54 0.07
N LYS A 352 23.78 27.35 -0.02
CA LYS A 352 25.22 27.15 -0.17
C LYS A 352 25.48 26.42 -1.47
#